data_AF-A0A520JBN0-F1
#
_entry.id   AF-A0A520JBN0-F1
#
_cell.length_a   1.000
_cell.length_b   1.000
_cell.length_c   1.000
_cell.angle_alpha   90.00
_cell.angle_beta   90.00
_cell.angle_gamma   90.00
#
_symmetry.space_group_name_H-M   'P 1'
#
loop_
_entity.id
_entity.type
_entity.pdbx_description
1 polymer ?
#
loop_
_entity_poly.entity_id
_entity_poly.type
_entity_poly.pdbx_seq_one_letter_code
_entity_poly.pdbx_strand_id
1 'polypeptide(L)' 'DSVERAVCRTLDAIDREAAATGEPPLAVLVVRESDRLPGQGWWSGRDAPAWTGPEARAYVDVRQRAAFDYWRSEGR' A
#
# COMPACT_ATOMS: atom_id res chain seq x y z
N ASP A 1 -18.55 -1.52 -7.93
CA ASP A 1 -17.68 -1.06 -9.04
C ASP A 1 -17.28 0.42 -9.09
N SER A 2 -17.93 1.35 -8.35
CA SER A 2 -17.56 2.78 -8.38
C SER A 2 -16.91 3.31 -7.09
N VAL A 3 -17.12 2.65 -5.94
CA VAL A 3 -16.59 3.10 -4.63
C VAL A 3 -15.11 2.72 -4.44
N GLU A 4 -14.70 1.52 -4.85
CA GLU A 4 -13.32 1.03 -4.72
C GLU A 4 -12.31 1.91 -5.46
N ARG A 5 -12.63 2.32 -6.69
CA ARG A 5 -11.77 3.21 -7.50
C ARG A 5 -11.63 4.61 -6.92
N ALA A 6 -12.63 5.10 -6.16
CA ALA A 6 -12.54 6.40 -5.52
C ALA A 6 -11.55 6.37 -4.35
N VAL A 7 -11.58 5.31 -3.54
CA VAL A 7 -10.64 5.12 -2.42
C VAL A 7 -9.20 4.95 -2.91
N CYS A 8 -8.98 4.15 -3.96
CA CYS A 8 -7.64 3.97 -4.53
C CYS A 8 -7.04 5.28 -5.05
N ARG A 9 -7.82 6.10 -5.79
CA ARG A 9 -7.31 7.39 -6.31
C ARG A 9 -6.97 8.39 -5.22
N THR A 10 -7.76 8.43 -4.15
CA THR A 10 -7.50 9.32 -3.01
C THR A 10 -6.22 8.90 -2.29
N LEU A 11 -5.99 7.59 -2.11
CA LEU A 11 -4.78 7.09 -1.46
C LEU A 11 -3.54 7.22 -2.36
N ASP A 12 -3.68 7.08 -3.68
CA ASP A 12 -2.60 7.37 -4.62
C ASP A 12 -2.16 8.85 -4.57
N ALA A 13 -3.10 9.77 -4.34
CA ALA A 13 -2.78 11.19 -4.16
C ALA A 13 -2.05 11.45 -2.84
N ILE A 14 -2.53 10.86 -1.74
CA ILE A 14 -1.89 10.94 -0.42
C ILE A 14 -0.48 10.34 -0.45
N ASP A 15 -0.28 9.19 -1.11
CA ASP A 15 1.02 8.55 -1.22
C ASP A 15 2.01 9.36 -2.07
N ARG A 16 1.54 10.08 -3.09
CA ARG A 16 2.40 11.00 -3.87
C ARG A 16 2.85 12.19 -3.05
N GLU A 17 2.00 12.68 -2.16
CA GLU A 17 2.31 13.79 -1.26
C GLU A 17 3.23 13.35 -0.12
N ALA A 18 2.98 12.17 0.47
CA ALA A 18 3.84 11.51 1.46
C ALA A 18 5.25 11.19 0.92
N ALA A 19 5.36 10.81 -0.35
CA ALA A 19 6.66 10.57 -0.99
C ALA A 19 7.53 11.83 -1.05
N ALA A 20 6.94 13.03 -1.09
CA ALA A 20 7.68 14.30 -1.07
C ALA A 20 8.20 14.66 0.33
N THR A 21 7.63 14.09 1.40
CA THR A 21 8.05 14.29 2.80
C THR A 21 8.89 13.15 3.36
N GLY A 22 9.08 12.06 2.60
CA GLY A 22 9.80 10.86 3.04
C GLY A 22 8.95 9.91 3.89
N GLU A 23 7.64 10.11 3.93
CA GLU A 23 6.69 9.26 4.65
C GLU A 23 6.44 7.94 3.89
N PRO A 24 6.28 6.81 4.61
CA PRO A 24 5.95 5.54 3.97
C PRO A 24 4.52 5.57 3.38
N PRO A 25 4.31 5.03 2.16
CA PRO A 25 3.02 5.02 1.51
C PRO A 25 1.98 4.22 2.30
N LEU A 26 0.80 4.80 2.51
CA LEU A 26 -0.31 4.19 3.24
C LEU A 26 -1.22 3.34 2.34
N ALA A 27 -1.19 3.52 1.01
CA ALA A 27 -2.04 2.73 0.12
C ALA A 27 -1.74 1.22 0.18
N VAL A 28 -0.56 0.82 0.67
CA VAL A 28 -0.21 -0.60 0.92
C VAL A 28 -1.09 -1.27 1.98
N LEU A 29 -1.77 -0.47 2.83
CA LEU A 29 -2.69 -0.96 3.86
C LEU A 29 -4.10 -1.22 3.32
N VAL A 30 -4.42 -0.71 2.12
CA VAL A 30 -5.70 -0.98 1.47
C VAL A 30 -5.59 -2.21 0.61
N VAL A 31 -6.27 -3.26 1.06
CA VAL A 31 -6.12 -4.60 0.52
C VAL A 31 -7.47 -5.19 0.15
N ARG A 32 -7.43 -6.14 -0.79
CA ARG A 32 -8.60 -6.95 -1.14
C ARG A 32 -9.01 -7.81 0.04
N GLU A 33 -10.30 -8.08 0.15
CA GLU A 33 -10.83 -9.00 1.17
C GLU A 33 -10.30 -10.42 0.96
N SER A 34 -10.22 -10.89 -0.28
CA SER A 34 -9.97 -12.28 -0.66
C SER A 34 -8.63 -12.84 -0.18
N ASP A 35 -7.57 -12.06 -0.29
CA ASP A 35 -6.19 -12.51 -0.05
C ASP A 35 -5.37 -11.57 0.84
N ARG A 36 -5.98 -10.47 1.28
CA ARG A 36 -5.34 -9.44 2.11
C ARG A 36 -4.12 -8.81 1.44
N LEU A 37 -4.05 -8.82 0.11
CA LEU A 37 -3.02 -8.15 -0.67
C LEU A 37 -3.59 -6.87 -1.34
N PRO A 38 -2.76 -5.84 -1.60
CA PRO A 38 -3.18 -4.65 -2.33
C PRO A 38 -3.69 -4.99 -3.74
N GLY A 39 -4.73 -4.29 -4.19
CA GLY A 39 -5.27 -4.34 -5.56
C GLY A 39 -4.17 -4.25 -6.62
N GLN A 40 -4.33 -4.90 -7.80
CA GLN A 40 -3.33 -4.88 -8.88
C GLN A 40 -2.84 -3.46 -9.22
N GLY A 41 -3.73 -2.46 -9.16
CA GLY A 41 -3.38 -1.06 -9.41
C GLY A 41 -2.26 -0.51 -8.51
N TRP A 42 -2.15 -0.98 -7.27
CA TRP A 42 -1.06 -0.60 -6.36
C TRP A 42 0.30 -1.13 -6.83
N TRP A 43 0.33 -2.27 -7.54
CA TRP A 43 1.55 -2.91 -8.03
C TRP A 43 2.08 -2.27 -9.32
N SER A 44 1.21 -1.63 -10.09
CA SER A 44 1.53 -1.04 -11.38
C SER A 44 2.70 -0.06 -11.29
N GLY A 45 3.75 -0.28 -12.09
CA GLY A 45 4.93 0.59 -12.16
C GLY A 45 5.93 0.44 -11.00
N ARG A 46 5.73 -0.53 -10.11
CA ARG A 46 6.71 -0.88 -9.06
C ARG A 46 7.61 -2.02 -9.52
N ASP A 47 8.88 -1.95 -9.15
CA ASP A 47 9.79 -3.10 -9.22
C ASP A 47 9.48 -4.06 -8.06
N ALA A 48 8.61 -5.04 -8.33
CA ALA A 48 7.96 -5.89 -7.33
C ALA A 48 7.72 -7.30 -7.92
N PRO A 49 7.54 -8.33 -7.07
CA PRO A 49 7.14 -9.66 -7.53
C PRO A 49 5.71 -9.64 -8.13
N ALA A 50 5.24 -10.82 -8.57
CA ALA A 50 3.85 -11.00 -8.97
C ALA A 50 2.88 -10.47 -7.88
N TRP A 51 1.76 -9.91 -8.31
CA TRP A 51 0.81 -9.21 -7.42
C TRP A 51 -0.08 -10.15 -6.57
N THR A 52 0.15 -11.45 -6.67
CA THR A 52 -0.50 -12.53 -5.92
C THR A 52 0.52 -13.60 -5.55
N GLY A 53 0.18 -14.43 -4.57
CA GLY A 53 1.02 -15.54 -4.12
C GLY A 53 1.92 -15.21 -2.91
N PRO A 54 2.74 -16.17 -2.47
CA PRO A 54 3.55 -16.06 -1.26
C PRO A 54 4.59 -14.93 -1.32
N GLU A 55 5.23 -14.73 -2.47
CA GLU A 55 6.22 -13.68 -2.69
C GLU A 55 5.58 -12.30 -2.61
N ALA A 56 4.37 -12.17 -3.14
CA ALA A 56 3.57 -10.96 -3.01
C ALA A 56 3.29 -10.63 -1.54
N ARG A 57 2.96 -11.65 -0.75
CA ARG A 57 2.68 -11.50 0.68
C ARG A 57 3.90 -11.05 1.45
N ALA A 58 5.04 -11.71 1.26
CA ALA A 58 6.29 -11.31 1.90
C ALA A 58 6.70 -9.87 1.53
N TYR A 59 6.54 -9.50 0.26
CA TYR A 59 6.84 -8.16 -0.23
C TYR A 59 5.96 -7.07 0.40
N VAL A 60 4.66 -7.35 0.57
CA VAL A 60 3.68 -6.45 1.20
C VAL A 60 3.92 -6.35 2.71
N ASP A 61 4.15 -7.47 3.40
CA ASP A 61 4.33 -7.50 4.85
C ASP A 61 5.48 -6.58 5.30
N VAL A 62 6.61 -6.57 4.58
CA VAL A 62 7.75 -5.67 4.86
C VAL A 62 7.34 -4.19 4.78
N ARG A 63 6.53 -3.82 3.78
CA ARG A 63 6.09 -2.43 3.57
C ARG A 63 5.03 -2.00 4.56
N GLN A 64 4.08 -2.88 4.87
CA GLN A 64 3.10 -2.62 5.90
C GLN A 64 3.78 -2.43 7.25
N ARG A 65 4.80 -3.25 7.56
CA ARG A 65 5.58 -3.08 8.78
C ARG A 65 6.30 -1.74 8.84
N ALA A 66 6.95 -1.31 7.76
CA ALA A 66 7.59 0.01 7.69
C ALA A 66 6.58 1.15 7.94
N ALA A 67 5.38 1.07 7.35
CA ALA A 67 4.32 2.03 7.60
C ALA A 67 3.88 2.02 9.07
N PHE A 68 3.59 0.85 9.65
CA PHE A 68 3.19 0.76 11.05
C PHE A 68 4.28 1.22 12.03
N ASP A 69 5.54 0.91 11.75
CA ASP A 69 6.66 1.31 12.61
C ASP A 69 6.85 2.83 12.60
N TYR A 70 6.73 3.48 11.44
CA TYR A 70 6.74 4.94 11.32
C TYR A 70 5.59 5.61 12.11
N TRP A 71 4.34 5.19 11.89
CA TRP A 71 3.22 5.83 12.58
C TRP A 71 3.18 5.55 14.08
N ARG A 72 3.72 4.41 14.54
CA ARG A 72 3.94 4.16 15.97
C ARG A 72 4.99 5.10 16.57
N SER A 73 6.06 5.44 15.85
CA SER A 73 7.06 6.39 16.35
C SER A 73 6.55 7.83 16.37
N GLU A 74 5.62 8.19 15.48
CA GLU A 74 4.97 9.50 15.46
C GLU A 74 3.92 9.69 16.58
N GLY A 75 3.69 8.69 17.43
CA GLY A 75 2.82 8.81 18.61
C GLY A 75 1.32 8.95 18.31
N ARG A 76 0.85 8.45 17.16
CA ARG A 76 -0.57 8.40 16.77
C ARG A 76 -1.13 6.98 16.87
#